data_AF-A0A0U5GP19-F1
#
_entry.id   AF-A0A0U5GP19-F1
#
_cell.length_a   1.000
_cell.length_b   1.000
_cell.length_c   1.000
_cell.angle_alpha   90.00
_cell.angle_beta   90.00
_cell.angle_gamma   90.00
#
_symmetry.space_group_name_H-M   'P 1'
#
loop_
_entity.id
_entity.type
_entity.pdbx_description
1 polymer ?
#
loop_
_entity_poly.entity_id
_entity_poly.type
_entity_poly.pdbx_seq_one_letter_code
_entity_poly.pdbx_strand_id
1 'polypeptide(L)'
;MVIPGDTICAALDKGGGVRFGPDTFAIYTRAPLPRSFADLDKNAALHTKLTAAAALVCQTLPVYVDLDATDMTQLASLPVPVPLTSNVEAVSNKTTSHPPWFLINAATIKKHCVVGSGSVAQALLVILQRPWCVLEICCTDPATIAAVLAFARLAAQEDLDSYDASVRLLSYEQRARITPAPASAPIPADISTPSISQHGPSPRCSINALRDIYAATTLTASYNRFWLPLICTCAFYLGISFSEVVRRIRKDLDVDGPLGEKERGSTWTGLYREILKMINECL
;
A
#
# COMPACT_ATOMS: atom_id res chain seq x y z
N MET A 1 9.53 -9.81 29.42
CA MET A 1 9.39 -8.47 28.84
C MET A 1 8.03 -8.40 28.18
N VAL A 2 7.07 -7.69 28.79
CA VAL A 2 5.70 -7.58 28.27
C VAL A 2 5.71 -6.49 27.21
N ILE A 3 5.58 -6.87 25.95
CA ILE A 3 5.42 -5.90 24.85
C ILE A 3 3.93 -5.50 24.85
N PRO A 4 3.57 -4.21 24.97
CA PRO A 4 2.18 -3.77 24.88
C PRO A 4 1.57 -4.25 23.56
N GLY A 5 0.33 -4.76 23.60
CA GLY A 5 -0.37 -5.36 22.45
C GLY A 5 -0.30 -4.50 21.19
N ASP A 6 -0.47 -3.20 21.36
CA ASP A 6 -0.49 -2.15 20.32
C ASP A 6 0.84 -1.96 19.58
N THR A 7 1.93 -2.56 20.09
CA THR A 7 3.28 -2.44 19.50
C THR A 7 3.85 -3.74 18.97
N ILE A 8 3.19 -4.88 19.21
CA ILE A 8 3.72 -6.20 18.85
C ILE A 8 3.84 -6.36 17.34
N CYS A 9 2.80 -6.05 16.58
CA CYS A 9 2.87 -6.14 15.12
C CYS A 9 4.01 -5.27 14.56
N ALA A 10 4.22 -4.07 15.13
CA ALA A 10 5.32 -3.18 14.73
C ALA A 10 6.70 -3.74 15.10
N ALA A 11 6.82 -4.44 16.22
CA ALA A 11 8.05 -5.11 16.61
C ALA A 11 8.32 -6.36 15.73
N LEU A 12 7.27 -6.97 15.19
CA LEU A 12 7.34 -8.14 14.32
C LEU A 12 7.56 -7.79 12.86
N ASP A 13 7.20 -6.61 12.40
CA ASP A 13 7.44 -6.20 11.02
C ASP A 13 8.91 -5.86 10.77
N LYS A 14 9.59 -6.83 10.16
CA LYS A 14 11.01 -6.72 9.76
C LYS A 14 11.14 -6.27 8.30
N GLY A 15 10.12 -5.60 7.75
CA GLY A 15 10.05 -5.14 6.35
C GLY A 15 9.26 -6.06 5.41
N GLY A 16 8.87 -7.25 5.89
CA GLY A 16 8.06 -8.23 5.16
C GLY A 16 6.58 -8.17 5.50
N GLY A 17 6.16 -7.33 6.44
CA GLY A 17 4.81 -7.36 7.01
C GLY A 17 4.65 -8.43 8.10
N VAL A 18 3.41 -8.61 8.55
CA VAL A 18 3.05 -9.52 9.64
C VAL A 18 1.94 -10.46 9.15
N ARG A 19 1.97 -11.71 9.59
CA ARG A 19 0.87 -12.65 9.43
C ARG A 19 0.14 -12.87 10.75
N PHE A 20 -1.15 -13.14 10.67
CA PHE A 20 -1.99 -13.63 11.76
C PHE A 20 -2.40 -15.07 11.43
N GLY A 21 -2.02 -16.03 12.27
CA GLY A 21 -2.19 -17.44 11.95
C GLY A 21 -1.33 -17.89 10.75
N PRO A 22 -1.64 -19.04 10.13
CA PRO A 22 -0.77 -19.63 9.11
C PRO A 22 -0.81 -18.93 7.75
N ASP A 23 -1.96 -18.36 7.35
CA ASP A 23 -2.23 -17.98 5.96
C ASP A 23 -2.94 -16.62 5.79
N THR A 24 -2.93 -15.75 6.80
CA THR A 24 -3.59 -14.44 6.76
C THR A 24 -2.59 -13.30 6.95
N PHE A 25 -2.58 -12.32 6.05
CA PHE A 25 -1.78 -11.11 6.17
C PHE A 25 -2.45 -10.14 7.14
N ALA A 26 -1.71 -9.66 8.13
CA ALA A 26 -2.20 -8.74 9.15
C ALA A 26 -1.85 -7.29 8.80
N ILE A 27 -2.88 -6.49 8.54
CA ILE A 27 -2.81 -5.06 8.31
C ILE A 27 -2.93 -4.38 9.67
N TYR A 28 -1.94 -3.58 10.06
CA TYR A 28 -1.93 -2.92 11.35
C TYR A 28 -1.17 -1.59 11.26
N THR A 29 -1.38 -0.71 12.24
CA THR A 29 -0.56 0.49 12.40
C THR A 29 -0.56 0.96 13.85
N ARG A 30 0.47 1.71 14.23
CA ARG A 30 0.60 2.36 15.55
C ARG A 30 0.05 3.79 15.57
N ALA A 31 -0.69 4.17 14.53
CA ALA A 31 -1.23 5.51 14.45
C ALA A 31 -2.29 5.71 15.55
N PRO A 32 -2.29 6.87 16.22
CA PRO A 32 -3.42 7.20 17.08
C PRO A 32 -4.67 7.44 16.24
N LEU A 33 -5.84 7.34 16.88
CA LEU A 33 -7.09 7.82 16.31
C LEU A 33 -6.97 9.33 16.00
N PRO A 34 -7.49 9.84 14.87
CA PRO A 34 -7.42 11.27 14.60
C PRO A 34 -8.23 12.04 15.64
N ARG A 35 -7.80 13.26 15.95
CA ARG A 35 -8.46 14.10 16.95
C ARG A 35 -9.92 14.41 16.61
N SER A 36 -10.24 14.54 15.33
CA SER A 36 -11.61 14.70 14.80
C SER A 36 -12.56 13.56 15.22
N PHE A 37 -12.02 12.39 15.55
CA PHE A 37 -12.78 11.21 16.00
C PHE A 37 -12.56 10.87 17.47
N ALA A 38 -11.81 11.69 18.24
CA ALA A 38 -11.55 11.42 19.66
C ALA A 38 -12.84 11.36 20.50
N ASP A 39 -13.87 12.09 20.07
CA ASP A 39 -15.18 12.15 20.71
C ASP A 39 -16.26 11.44 19.87
N LEU A 40 -15.90 10.41 19.10
CA LEU A 40 -16.82 9.71 18.20
C LEU A 40 -18.10 9.25 18.93
N ASP A 41 -17.97 8.75 20.15
CA ASP A 41 -19.09 8.24 20.96
C ASP A 41 -20.09 9.34 21.36
N LYS A 42 -19.68 10.62 21.35
CA LYS A 42 -20.56 11.75 21.64
C LYS A 42 -21.45 12.12 20.44
N ASN A 43 -21.06 11.78 19.22
CA ASN A 43 -21.87 11.98 18.02
C ASN A 43 -22.55 10.66 17.62
N ALA A 44 -23.70 10.38 18.25
CA ALA A 44 -24.44 9.13 18.05
C ALA A 44 -24.79 8.85 16.58
N ALA A 45 -25.10 9.88 15.80
CA ALA A 45 -25.44 9.73 14.37
C ALA A 45 -24.23 9.28 13.55
N LEU A 46 -23.07 9.93 13.73
CA LEU A 46 -21.82 9.56 13.06
C LEU A 46 -21.33 8.20 13.53
N HIS A 47 -21.33 7.95 14.83
CA HIS A 47 -20.95 6.67 15.43
C HIS A 47 -21.78 5.51 14.83
N THR A 48 -23.10 5.70 14.70
CA THR A 48 -23.99 4.69 14.11
C THR A 48 -23.65 4.43 12.64
N LYS A 49 -23.44 5.48 11.84
CA LYS A 49 -23.07 5.35 10.41
C LYS A 49 -21.75 4.60 10.23
N LEU A 50 -20.73 4.99 11.00
CA LEU A 50 -19.41 4.35 10.94
C LEU A 50 -19.46 2.91 11.43
N THR A 51 -20.19 2.63 12.51
CA THR A 51 -20.35 1.26 13.02
C THR A 51 -21.06 0.36 12.00
N ALA A 52 -22.13 0.85 11.37
CA ALA A 52 -22.83 0.10 10.33
C ALA A 52 -21.92 -0.15 9.11
N ALA A 53 -21.18 0.86 8.65
CA ALA A 53 -20.22 0.69 7.56
C ALA A 53 -19.06 -0.25 7.91
N ALA A 54 -18.56 -0.18 9.15
CA ALA A 54 -17.54 -1.09 9.66
C ALA A 54 -18.03 -2.55 9.68
N ALA A 55 -19.28 -2.77 10.09
CA ALA A 55 -19.88 -4.10 10.06
C ALA A 55 -19.96 -4.68 8.64
N LEU A 56 -20.21 -3.84 7.62
CA LEU A 56 -20.16 -4.26 6.21
C LEU A 56 -18.73 -4.61 5.78
N VAL A 57 -17.73 -3.83 6.19
CA VAL A 57 -16.31 -4.16 5.94
C VAL A 57 -15.96 -5.53 6.53
N CYS A 58 -16.37 -5.80 7.77
CA CYS A 58 -16.11 -7.06 8.47
C CYS A 58 -16.66 -8.31 7.77
N GLN A 59 -17.63 -8.18 6.85
CA GLN A 59 -18.13 -9.32 6.07
C GLN A 59 -17.09 -9.85 5.07
N THR A 60 -16.08 -9.03 4.73
CA THR A 60 -15.08 -9.33 3.69
C THR A 60 -13.64 -9.20 4.18
N LEU A 61 -13.40 -8.32 5.16
CA LEU A 61 -12.11 -8.10 5.81
C LEU A 61 -12.27 -8.23 7.33
N PRO A 62 -11.93 -9.38 7.93
CA PRO A 62 -11.97 -9.55 9.38
C PRO A 62 -11.17 -8.47 10.11
N VAL A 63 -11.75 -7.91 11.16
CA VAL A 63 -11.11 -6.92 12.03
C VAL A 63 -11.06 -7.46 13.43
N TYR A 64 -9.86 -7.73 13.92
CA TYR A 64 -9.61 -8.15 15.29
C TYR A 64 -9.16 -6.96 16.12
N VAL A 65 -9.86 -6.72 17.23
CA VAL A 65 -9.56 -5.62 18.16
C VAL A 65 -9.15 -6.19 19.50
N ASP A 66 -8.19 -5.53 20.16
CA ASP A 66 -7.76 -5.82 21.53
C ASP A 66 -7.43 -7.31 21.74
N LEU A 67 -6.58 -7.84 20.86
CA LEU A 67 -6.15 -9.25 20.87
C LEU A 67 -5.67 -9.70 22.26
N ASP A 68 -6.14 -10.87 22.69
CA ASP A 68 -5.70 -11.47 23.93
C ASP A 68 -4.30 -12.10 23.82
N ALA A 69 -3.71 -12.49 24.95
CA ALA A 69 -2.36 -13.06 24.98
C ALA A 69 -2.22 -14.32 24.11
N THR A 70 -3.29 -15.11 23.94
CA THR A 70 -3.30 -16.32 23.12
C THR A 70 -3.28 -15.96 21.65
N ASP A 71 -4.14 -15.03 21.23
CA ASP A 71 -4.20 -14.55 19.86
C ASP A 71 -2.94 -13.82 19.44
N MET A 72 -2.28 -13.12 20.37
CA MET A 72 -0.97 -12.52 20.11
C MET A 72 0.09 -13.54 19.70
N THR A 73 0.00 -14.80 20.15
CA THR A 73 0.94 -15.86 19.73
C THR A 73 0.76 -16.27 18.27
N GLN A 74 -0.38 -15.94 17.65
CA GLN A 74 -0.63 -16.21 16.24
C GLN A 74 0.05 -15.21 15.31
N LEU A 75 0.54 -14.08 15.85
CA LEU A 75 1.25 -13.06 15.08
C LEU A 75 2.70 -13.49 14.81
N ALA A 76 3.12 -13.36 13.56
CA ALA A 76 4.50 -13.65 13.19
C ALA A 76 4.99 -12.72 12.07
N SER A 77 6.30 -12.44 12.09
CA SER A 77 6.98 -11.74 11.00
C SER A 77 6.90 -12.57 9.72
N LEU A 78 6.56 -11.92 8.61
CA LEU A 78 6.68 -12.54 7.29
C LEU A 78 8.12 -12.47 6.78
N PRO A 79 8.57 -13.49 6.03
CA PRO A 79 9.94 -13.55 5.58
C PRO A 79 10.26 -12.40 4.61
N VAL A 80 11.47 -11.88 4.75
CA VAL A 80 12.15 -11.04 3.77
C VAL A 80 13.24 -11.90 3.16
N PRO A 81 13.15 -12.30 1.88
CA PRO A 81 14.23 -13.01 1.22
C PRO A 81 15.54 -12.24 1.35
N VAL A 82 16.52 -12.85 2.03
CA VAL A 82 17.88 -12.31 2.11
C VAL A 82 18.54 -12.57 0.76
N PRO A 83 19.16 -11.58 0.11
CA PRO A 83 19.92 -11.82 -1.12
C PRO A 83 20.98 -12.89 -0.85
N LEU A 84 21.04 -13.93 -1.69
CA LEU A 84 21.98 -15.06 -1.60
C LEU A 84 23.48 -14.69 -1.72
N THR A 85 23.82 -13.40 -1.75
CA THR A 85 25.20 -12.91 -1.84
C THR A 85 25.65 -12.35 -0.49
N SER A 86 25.75 -13.21 0.52
CA SER A 86 26.54 -12.91 1.72
C SER A 86 28.00 -13.24 1.44
N ASN A 87 28.72 -12.25 0.92
CA ASN A 87 30.11 -11.96 1.25
C ASN A 87 30.36 -10.50 0.87
N VAL A 88 30.23 -9.61 1.84
CA VAL A 88 30.96 -8.34 2.01
C VAL A 88 30.28 -7.62 3.18
N GLU A 89 30.99 -7.62 4.31
CA GLU A 89 30.79 -6.64 5.37
C GLU A 89 30.80 -5.21 4.78
N ALA A 90 29.99 -4.33 5.35
CA ALA A 90 29.88 -2.89 5.06
C ALA A 90 29.12 -2.50 3.78
N VAL A 91 27.84 -2.13 3.96
CA VAL A 91 27.31 -0.87 3.41
C VAL A 91 26.33 -0.23 4.39
N SER A 92 26.90 0.53 5.32
CA SER A 92 26.29 1.76 5.82
C SER A 92 25.80 2.60 4.61
N ASN A 93 24.54 3.05 4.64
CA ASN A 93 23.96 4.10 3.77
C ASN A 93 23.62 3.80 2.29
N LYS A 94 23.10 2.63 1.92
CA LYS A 94 22.36 2.45 0.64
C LYS A 94 20.90 2.06 0.88
N THR A 95 20.04 3.05 1.10
CA THR A 95 18.61 2.93 1.42
C THR A 95 17.71 2.67 0.20
N THR A 96 18.22 2.19 -0.94
CA THR A 96 17.47 2.20 -2.22
C THR A 96 17.37 0.87 -2.99
N SER A 97 17.58 -0.30 -2.38
CA SER A 97 17.58 -1.57 -3.16
C SER A 97 16.85 -2.77 -2.56
N HIS A 98 16.05 -2.62 -1.50
CA HIS A 98 15.23 -3.74 -1.01
C HIS A 98 13.82 -3.65 -1.58
N PRO A 99 13.31 -4.71 -2.24
CA PRO A 99 11.93 -4.77 -2.73
C PRO A 99 10.89 -4.44 -1.65
N PRO A 100 9.67 -4.00 -2.02
CA PRO A 100 8.59 -3.72 -1.08
C PRO A 100 7.98 -5.03 -0.55
N TRP A 101 8.76 -5.82 0.20
CA TRP A 101 8.39 -7.17 0.62
C TRP A 101 7.08 -7.23 1.41
N PHE A 102 6.80 -6.23 2.26
CA PHE A 102 5.50 -6.09 2.92
C PHE A 102 4.32 -6.15 1.93
N LEU A 103 4.42 -5.41 0.83
CA LEU A 103 3.35 -5.32 -0.16
C LEU A 103 3.36 -6.49 -1.13
N ILE A 104 4.54 -7.03 -1.47
CA ILE A 104 4.67 -8.28 -2.22
C ILE A 104 4.00 -9.42 -1.45
N ASN A 105 4.23 -9.50 -0.14
CA ASN A 105 3.61 -10.52 0.71
C ASN A 105 2.10 -10.29 0.84
N ALA A 106 1.64 -9.04 1.02
CA ALA A 106 0.21 -8.71 0.99
C ALA A 106 -0.45 -9.14 -0.33
N ALA A 107 0.17 -8.84 -1.48
CA ALA A 107 -0.33 -9.26 -2.79
C ALA A 107 -0.29 -10.79 -3.02
N THR A 108 0.49 -11.53 -2.23
CA THR A 108 0.66 -12.98 -2.37
C THR A 108 -0.30 -13.77 -1.49
N ILE A 109 -0.56 -13.27 -0.28
CA ILE A 109 -1.39 -13.93 0.70
C ILE A 109 -2.85 -13.61 0.40
N LYS A 110 -3.70 -14.64 0.26
CA LYS A 110 -5.09 -14.44 -0.17
C LYS A 110 -5.97 -13.82 0.92
N LYS A 111 -5.77 -14.23 2.17
CA LYS A 111 -6.58 -13.77 3.30
C LYS A 111 -5.91 -12.57 3.94
N HIS A 112 -6.71 -11.59 4.31
CA HIS A 112 -6.25 -10.40 5.03
C HIS A 112 -7.10 -10.21 6.26
N CYS A 113 -6.53 -9.60 7.29
CA CYS A 113 -7.27 -9.09 8.43
C CYS A 113 -6.68 -7.77 8.89
N VAL A 114 -7.48 -6.97 9.59
CA VAL A 114 -7.00 -5.81 10.34
C VAL A 114 -6.79 -6.24 11.79
N VAL A 115 -5.67 -5.83 12.37
CA VAL A 115 -5.40 -5.94 13.80
C VAL A 115 -5.26 -4.53 14.36
N GLY A 116 -6.14 -4.18 15.31
CA GLY A 116 -6.18 -2.85 15.91
C GLY A 116 -6.64 -2.88 17.37
N SER A 117 -7.03 -1.72 17.87
CA SER A 117 -7.45 -1.53 19.26
C SER A 117 -8.76 -0.73 19.36
N GLY A 118 -9.48 -0.89 20.46
CA GLY A 118 -10.75 -0.21 20.71
C GLY A 118 -11.91 -0.83 19.94
N SER A 119 -12.60 -0.05 19.10
CA SER A 119 -13.70 -0.57 18.27
C SER A 119 -13.25 -0.89 16.84
N VAL A 120 -14.02 -1.73 16.14
CA VAL A 120 -13.80 -2.04 14.71
C VAL A 120 -13.74 -0.75 13.88
N ALA A 121 -14.65 0.19 14.14
CA ALA A 121 -14.66 1.48 13.45
C ALA A 121 -13.39 2.28 13.74
N GLN A 122 -12.94 2.33 15.00
CA GLN A 122 -11.69 3.00 15.37
C GLN A 122 -10.47 2.36 14.71
N ALA A 123 -10.38 1.03 14.69
CA ALA A 123 -9.31 0.30 14.01
C ALA A 123 -9.26 0.65 12.50
N LEU A 124 -10.40 0.67 11.82
CA LEU A 124 -10.47 1.04 10.40
C LEU A 124 -10.09 2.51 10.15
N LEU A 125 -10.56 3.44 10.99
CA LEU A 125 -10.17 4.86 10.94
C LEU A 125 -8.65 5.04 11.09
N VAL A 126 -8.05 4.31 12.03
CA VAL A 126 -6.60 4.31 12.27
C VAL A 126 -5.82 3.81 11.06
N ILE A 127 -6.27 2.72 10.45
CA ILE A 127 -5.63 2.10 9.28
C ILE A 127 -5.70 2.99 8.05
N LEU A 128 -6.85 3.62 7.81
CA LEU A 128 -7.08 4.42 6.60
C LEU A 128 -6.28 5.72 6.55
N GLN A 129 -5.78 6.23 7.69
CA GLN A 129 -4.86 7.38 7.70
C GLN A 129 -3.50 7.07 7.05
N ARG A 130 -3.18 5.79 6.81
CA ARG A 130 -1.85 5.36 6.40
C ARG A 130 -1.87 4.83 4.97
N PRO A 131 -1.29 5.55 4.00
CA PRO A 131 -1.29 5.11 2.59
C PRO A 131 -0.70 3.72 2.36
N TRP A 132 0.28 3.28 3.16
CA TRP A 132 0.82 1.92 3.03
C TRP A 132 -0.20 0.85 3.43
N CYS A 133 -0.96 1.06 4.52
CA CYS A 133 -2.03 0.15 4.90
C CYS A 133 -3.14 0.16 3.86
N VAL A 134 -3.44 1.32 3.27
CA VAL A 134 -4.39 1.41 2.16
C VAL A 134 -3.91 0.58 0.97
N LEU A 135 -2.61 0.58 0.64
CA LEU A 135 -2.06 -0.29 -0.42
C LEU A 135 -2.15 -1.78 -0.07
N GLU A 136 -1.96 -2.16 1.20
CA GLU A 136 -2.18 -3.54 1.66
C GLU A 136 -3.65 -3.95 1.46
N ILE A 137 -4.61 -3.05 1.78
CA ILE A 137 -6.03 -3.26 1.47
C ILE A 137 -6.25 -3.35 -0.04
N CYS A 138 -5.57 -2.54 -0.84
CA CYS A 138 -5.62 -2.64 -2.30
C CYS A 138 -5.08 -3.96 -2.84
N CYS A 139 -4.50 -4.84 -2.02
CA CYS A 139 -4.12 -6.21 -2.41
C CYS A 139 -5.23 -7.25 -2.15
N THR A 140 -6.33 -6.86 -1.50
CA THR A 140 -7.51 -7.72 -1.23
C THR A 140 -8.41 -7.86 -2.45
N ASP A 141 -9.55 -8.56 -2.32
CA ASP A 141 -10.53 -8.72 -3.40
C ASP A 141 -11.33 -7.43 -3.69
N PRO A 142 -11.98 -7.32 -4.87
CA PRO A 142 -12.73 -6.12 -5.25
C PRO A 142 -13.90 -5.75 -4.31
N ALA A 143 -14.56 -6.73 -3.67
CA ALA A 143 -15.68 -6.47 -2.77
C ALA A 143 -15.19 -5.83 -1.48
N THR A 144 -14.07 -6.32 -0.92
CA THR A 144 -13.38 -5.69 0.21
C THR A 144 -13.02 -4.23 -0.10
N ILE A 145 -12.40 -3.97 -1.26
CA ILE A 145 -12.01 -2.60 -1.64
C ILE A 145 -13.23 -1.67 -1.74
N ALA A 146 -14.33 -2.15 -2.30
CA ALA A 146 -15.57 -1.38 -2.40
C ALA A 146 -16.16 -1.04 -1.02
N ALA A 147 -16.21 -2.01 -0.10
CA ALA A 147 -16.70 -1.82 1.26
C ALA A 147 -15.82 -0.84 2.04
N VAL A 148 -14.50 -1.00 1.97
CA VAL A 148 -13.55 -0.10 2.65
C VAL A 148 -13.60 1.30 2.05
N LEU A 149 -13.75 1.45 0.72
CA LEU A 149 -13.92 2.76 0.09
C LEU A 149 -15.19 3.48 0.58
N ALA A 150 -16.30 2.75 0.74
CA ALA A 150 -17.52 3.33 1.29
C ALA A 150 -17.30 3.85 2.72
N PHE A 151 -16.59 3.09 3.56
CA PHE A 151 -16.20 3.52 4.90
C PHE A 151 -15.27 4.75 4.85
N ALA A 152 -14.23 4.74 4.01
CA ALA A 152 -13.29 5.85 3.86
C ALA A 152 -13.98 7.15 3.43
N ARG A 153 -14.97 7.06 2.53
CA ARG A 153 -15.78 8.22 2.12
C ARG A 153 -16.63 8.79 3.24
N LEU A 154 -17.13 7.96 4.16
CA LEU A 154 -17.82 8.44 5.36
C LEU A 154 -16.85 9.14 6.31
N ALA A 155 -15.67 8.57 6.52
CA ALA A 155 -14.64 9.21 7.35
C ALA A 155 -14.20 10.58 6.78
N ALA A 156 -14.03 10.67 5.46
CA ALA A 156 -13.64 11.90 4.77
C ALA A 156 -14.72 13.00 4.77
N GLN A 157 -15.98 12.68 5.06
CA GLN A 157 -17.02 13.71 5.26
C GLN A 157 -16.78 14.52 6.53
N GLU A 158 -16.12 13.93 7.53
CA GLU A 158 -15.86 14.57 8.82
C GLU A 158 -14.43 15.12 8.90
N ASP A 159 -13.47 14.44 8.29
CA ASP A 159 -12.06 14.86 8.25
C ASP A 159 -11.46 14.57 6.88
N LEU A 160 -11.66 15.50 5.94
CA LEU A 160 -11.16 15.32 4.58
C LEU A 160 -9.64 15.20 4.54
N ASP A 161 -8.93 16.04 5.29
CA ASP A 161 -7.46 16.12 5.25
C ASP A 161 -6.81 14.80 5.69
N SER A 162 -7.36 14.13 6.70
CA SER A 162 -6.84 12.85 7.20
C SER A 162 -7.15 11.67 6.27
N TYR A 163 -8.20 11.74 5.46
CA TYR A 163 -8.71 10.60 4.68
C TYR A 163 -8.71 10.77 3.16
N ASP A 164 -8.40 11.95 2.62
CA ASP A 164 -8.37 12.23 1.18
C ASP A 164 -7.47 11.24 0.42
N ALA A 165 -6.26 11.00 0.93
CA ALA A 165 -5.33 10.04 0.33
C ALA A 165 -5.94 8.62 0.25
N SER A 166 -6.61 8.17 1.31
CA SER A 166 -7.25 6.84 1.34
C SER A 166 -8.37 6.73 0.32
N VAL A 167 -9.21 7.76 0.21
CA VAL A 167 -10.33 7.82 -0.74
C VAL A 167 -9.79 7.82 -2.17
N ARG A 168 -8.73 8.59 -2.46
CA ARG A 168 -8.11 8.65 -3.79
C ARG A 168 -7.51 7.31 -4.20
N LEU A 169 -6.73 6.69 -3.31
CA LEU A 169 -6.08 5.40 -3.56
C LEU A 169 -7.12 4.30 -3.79
N LEU A 170 -8.08 4.14 -2.87
CA LEU A 170 -9.12 3.11 -2.98
C LEU A 170 -10.02 3.32 -4.20
N SER A 171 -10.38 4.57 -4.51
CA SER A 171 -11.19 4.88 -5.71
C SER A 171 -10.44 4.57 -7.00
N TYR A 172 -9.14 4.83 -7.04
CA TYR A 172 -8.31 4.49 -8.19
C TYR A 172 -8.19 2.98 -8.36
N GLU A 173 -7.83 2.25 -7.31
CA GLU A 173 -7.70 0.80 -7.33
C GLU A 173 -9.00 0.13 -7.81
N GLN A 174 -10.14 0.54 -7.24
CA GLN A 174 -11.45 0.03 -7.65
C GLN A 174 -11.72 0.27 -9.14
N ARG A 175 -11.47 1.48 -9.63
CA ARG A 175 -11.68 1.84 -11.04
C ARG A 175 -10.75 1.04 -11.97
N ALA A 176 -9.48 0.94 -11.62
CA ALA A 176 -8.46 0.26 -12.43
C ALA A 176 -8.74 -1.25 -12.53
N ARG A 177 -9.37 -1.86 -11.52
CA ARG A 177 -9.79 -3.27 -11.56
C ARG A 177 -11.05 -3.51 -12.41
N ILE A 178 -11.97 -2.56 -12.48
CA ILE A 178 -13.21 -2.66 -13.28
C ILE A 178 -12.91 -2.42 -14.77
N THR A 179 -12.06 -1.44 -15.07
CA THR A 179 -11.66 -1.09 -16.43
C THR A 179 -10.14 -1.29 -16.57
N PRO A 180 -9.66 -2.55 -16.57
CA PRO A 180 -8.25 -2.82 -16.67
C PRO A 180 -7.73 -2.30 -18.02
N ALA A 181 -6.61 -1.58 -17.97
CA ALA A 181 -5.81 -1.35 -19.16
C ALA A 181 -5.48 -2.69 -19.84
N PRO A 182 -5.31 -2.73 -21.17
CA PRO A 182 -4.84 -3.94 -21.86
C PRO A 182 -3.60 -4.47 -21.16
N ALA A 183 -3.64 -5.73 -20.70
CA ALA A 183 -2.60 -6.36 -19.89
C ALA A 183 -1.20 -6.30 -20.53
N SER A 184 -1.16 -6.07 -21.85
CA SER A 184 0.01 -5.95 -22.71
C SER A 184 0.60 -4.55 -22.84
N ALA A 185 0.16 -3.53 -22.07
CA ALA A 185 0.85 -2.24 -22.06
C ALA A 185 2.32 -2.48 -21.63
N PRO A 186 3.29 -2.41 -22.56
CA PRO A 186 4.69 -2.66 -22.22
C PRO A 186 5.14 -1.55 -21.29
N ILE A 187 5.93 -1.88 -20.27
CA ILE A 187 6.81 -0.86 -19.70
C ILE A 187 7.73 -0.48 -20.86
N PRO A 188 7.81 0.79 -21.29
CA PRO A 188 8.62 1.17 -22.44
C PRO A 188 10.04 0.60 -22.27
N ALA A 189 10.49 -0.21 -23.23
CA ALA A 189 11.77 -0.91 -23.13
C ALA A 189 12.98 0.03 -23.26
N ASP A 190 12.78 1.21 -23.86
CA ASP A 190 13.80 2.25 -24.00
C ASP A 190 13.45 3.47 -23.14
N ILE A 191 13.92 3.46 -21.90
CA ILE A 191 13.88 4.61 -20.97
C ILE A 191 15.23 5.36 -20.97
N SER A 192 16.22 4.88 -21.74
CA SER A 192 17.61 5.36 -21.68
C SER A 192 17.99 6.35 -22.77
N THR A 193 17.12 6.64 -23.74
CA THR A 193 17.38 7.63 -24.80
C THR A 193 16.61 8.92 -24.55
N PRO A 194 17.26 10.10 -24.55
CA PRO A 194 16.61 11.41 -24.37
C PRO A 194 15.76 11.84 -25.57
N SER A 195 15.53 10.92 -26.52
CA SER A 195 14.55 11.10 -27.57
C SER A 195 13.20 10.60 -27.05
N ILE A 196 12.45 11.50 -26.40
CA ILE A 196 10.99 11.45 -26.48
C ILE A 196 10.64 11.74 -27.95
N SER A 197 10.92 10.79 -28.84
CA SER A 197 10.31 10.74 -30.15
C SER A 197 8.85 10.47 -29.87
N GLN A 198 8.01 11.51 -29.95
CA GLN A 198 6.59 11.64 -30.35
C GLN A 198 5.61 10.43 -30.31
N HIS A 199 5.99 9.28 -29.76
CA HIS A 199 5.38 7.96 -29.88
C HIS A 199 5.56 7.10 -28.61
N GLY A 200 6.12 7.65 -27.53
CA GLY A 200 5.98 7.03 -26.21
C GLY A 200 4.49 6.96 -25.83
N PRO A 201 4.04 5.94 -25.07
CA PRO A 201 2.64 5.88 -24.65
C PRO A 201 2.31 7.15 -23.85
N SER A 202 1.40 7.96 -24.39
CA SER A 202 0.89 9.14 -23.69
C SER A 202 0.39 8.71 -22.31
N PRO A 203 0.68 9.50 -21.24
CA PRO A 203 0.17 9.19 -19.92
C PRO A 203 -1.35 8.99 -20.01
N ARG A 204 -1.86 7.89 -19.46
CA ARG A 204 -3.30 7.62 -19.46
C ARG A 204 -4.07 8.49 -18.47
N CYS A 205 -3.39 9.42 -17.83
CA CYS A 205 -3.92 10.38 -16.87
C CYS A 205 -3.30 11.76 -17.08
N SER A 206 -3.93 12.80 -16.53
CA SER A 206 -3.40 14.15 -16.57
C SER A 206 -2.18 14.30 -15.65
N ILE A 207 -1.29 15.23 -15.98
CA ILE A 207 -0.12 15.57 -15.13
C ILE A 207 -0.58 16.03 -13.73
N ASN A 208 -1.70 16.73 -13.63
CA ASN A 208 -2.28 17.12 -12.34
C ASN A 208 -2.70 15.90 -11.51
N ALA A 209 -3.29 14.87 -12.12
CA ALA A 209 -3.60 13.63 -11.41
C ALA A 209 -2.33 12.90 -10.91
N LEU A 210 -1.24 12.95 -11.69
CA LEU A 210 0.07 12.40 -11.27
C LEU A 210 0.68 13.20 -10.11
N ARG A 211 0.51 14.52 -10.08
CA ARG A 211 0.93 15.39 -8.97
C ARG A 211 0.15 15.09 -7.70
N ASP A 212 -1.17 15.00 -7.82
CA ASP A 212 -2.06 14.72 -6.69
C ASP A 212 -1.70 13.38 -6.03
N ILE A 213 -1.50 12.33 -6.82
CA ILE A 213 -1.15 11.01 -6.27
C ILE A 213 0.25 10.99 -5.65
N TYR A 214 1.20 11.68 -6.27
CA TYR A 214 2.54 11.83 -5.74
C TYR A 214 2.51 12.59 -4.40
N ALA A 215 1.77 13.70 -4.30
CA ALA A 215 1.62 14.46 -3.06
C ALA A 215 0.97 13.61 -1.95
N ALA A 216 -0.12 12.91 -2.26
CA ALA A 216 -0.86 12.05 -1.33
C ALA A 216 -0.02 10.90 -0.74
N THR A 217 1.03 10.49 -1.44
CA THR A 217 1.87 9.33 -1.05
C THR A 217 3.22 9.73 -0.48
N THR A 218 3.74 10.91 -0.82
CA THR A 218 5.09 11.36 -0.43
C THR A 218 5.13 12.10 0.90
N LEU A 219 4.02 12.73 1.30
CA LEU A 219 3.90 13.50 2.55
C LEU A 219 3.70 12.64 3.80
N THR A 220 3.85 11.31 3.69
CA THR A 220 3.62 10.39 4.81
C THR A 220 4.93 9.88 5.41
N ALA A 221 4.99 9.88 6.75
CA ALA A 221 6.09 9.25 7.49
C ALA A 221 5.94 7.72 7.38
N SER A 222 6.58 7.12 6.39
CA SER A 222 6.59 5.67 6.16
C SER A 222 8.02 5.14 6.08
N TYR A 223 8.25 3.95 6.62
CA TYR A 223 9.50 3.19 6.40
C TYR A 223 9.65 2.77 4.93
N ASN A 224 8.57 2.82 4.15
CA ASN A 224 8.50 2.48 2.72
C ASN A 224 8.40 3.72 1.83
N ARG A 225 8.93 4.86 2.28
CA ARG A 225 8.79 6.19 1.63
C ARG A 225 9.15 6.22 0.15
N PHE A 226 10.04 5.35 -0.31
CA PHE A 226 10.38 5.23 -1.73
C PHE A 226 9.33 4.45 -2.52
N TRP A 227 8.90 3.29 -2.02
CA TRP A 227 8.04 2.38 -2.75
C TRP A 227 6.60 2.86 -2.89
N LEU A 228 6.06 3.55 -1.88
CA LEU A 228 4.69 4.06 -1.93
C LEU A 228 4.45 5.00 -3.13
N PRO A 229 5.19 6.13 -3.27
CA PRO A 229 4.98 7.00 -4.41
C PRO A 229 5.38 6.33 -5.72
N LEU A 230 6.40 5.46 -5.75
CA LEU A 230 6.77 4.72 -6.96
C LEU A 230 5.60 3.88 -7.48
N ILE A 231 5.06 3.00 -6.63
CA ILE A 231 3.96 2.10 -7.02
C ILE A 231 2.75 2.92 -7.45
N CYS A 232 2.38 3.93 -6.67
CA CYS A 232 1.18 4.70 -6.94
C CYS A 232 1.30 5.53 -8.22
N THR A 233 2.43 6.22 -8.42
CA THR A 233 2.66 7.06 -9.60
C THR A 233 2.81 6.20 -10.86
N CYS A 234 3.52 5.08 -10.80
CA CYS A 234 3.64 4.17 -11.94
C CYS A 234 2.28 3.54 -12.30
N ALA A 235 1.49 3.12 -11.31
CA ALA A 235 0.14 2.60 -11.53
C ALA A 235 -0.71 3.64 -12.28
N PHE A 236 -0.79 4.88 -11.77
CA PHE A 236 -1.53 5.98 -12.39
C PHE A 236 -1.10 6.25 -13.82
N TYR A 237 0.22 6.35 -14.06
CA TYR A 237 0.76 6.62 -15.39
C TYR A 237 0.37 5.53 -16.40
N LEU A 238 0.50 4.26 -16.00
CA LEU A 238 0.21 3.10 -16.83
C LEU A 238 -1.29 2.77 -16.92
N GLY A 239 -2.12 3.33 -16.03
CA GLY A 239 -3.55 3.04 -15.96
C GLY A 239 -3.88 1.62 -15.47
N ILE A 240 -3.06 1.06 -14.59
CA ILE A 240 -3.23 -0.29 -14.01
C ILE A 240 -3.41 -0.21 -12.50
N SER A 241 -3.95 -1.27 -11.87
CA SER A 241 -4.12 -1.30 -10.42
C SER A 241 -2.77 -1.32 -9.68
N PHE A 242 -2.75 -0.84 -8.43
CA PHE A 242 -1.56 -0.92 -7.57
C PHE A 242 -1.17 -2.38 -7.33
N SER A 243 -2.15 -3.23 -7.08
CA SER A 243 -1.96 -4.68 -6.95
C SER A 243 -1.28 -5.29 -8.18
N GLU A 244 -1.60 -4.81 -9.38
CA GLU A 244 -0.98 -5.26 -10.63
C GLU A 244 0.48 -4.77 -10.76
N VAL A 245 0.78 -3.53 -10.37
CA VAL A 245 2.16 -3.04 -10.29
C VAL A 245 3.00 -3.92 -9.36
N VAL A 246 2.48 -4.22 -8.16
CA VAL A 246 3.17 -5.07 -7.17
C VAL A 246 3.40 -6.47 -7.72
N ARG A 247 2.41 -7.06 -8.39
CA ARG A 247 2.54 -8.36 -9.04
C ARG A 247 3.62 -8.38 -10.12
N ARG A 248 3.72 -7.30 -10.92
CA ARG A 248 4.77 -7.17 -11.94
C ARG A 248 6.15 -6.98 -11.32
N ILE A 249 6.28 -6.12 -10.30
CA ILE A 249 7.53 -5.98 -9.52
C ILE A 249 7.99 -7.33 -8.98
N ARG A 250 7.08 -8.13 -8.41
CA ARG A 250 7.40 -9.49 -7.94
C ARG A 250 7.86 -10.39 -9.09
N LYS A 251 7.14 -10.41 -10.21
CA LYS A 251 7.50 -11.24 -11.37
C LYS A 251 8.90 -10.90 -11.87
N ASP A 252 9.24 -9.61 -11.93
CA ASP A 252 10.55 -9.15 -12.36
C ASP A 252 11.68 -9.61 -11.41
N LEU A 253 11.37 -9.90 -10.14
CA LEU A 253 12.31 -10.50 -9.18
C LEU A 253 12.44 -12.03 -9.35
N ASP A 254 11.41 -12.72 -9.86
CA ASP A 254 11.37 -14.19 -9.99
C ASP A 254 12.01 -14.71 -11.30
N VAL A 255 12.16 -13.86 -12.34
CA VAL A 255 12.72 -14.25 -13.67
C VAL A 255 14.26 -14.38 -13.65
N ASP A 256 14.92 -13.96 -12.57
CA ASP A 256 16.37 -13.97 -12.41
C ASP A 256 16.92 -15.33 -11.94
N GLY A 257 17.05 -16.27 -12.88
CA GLY A 257 18.08 -17.33 -12.80
C GLY A 257 19.50 -16.76 -13.04
N PRO A 258 20.58 -17.56 -13.01
CA PRO A 258 21.99 -17.10 -13.05
C PRO A 258 22.44 -16.43 -14.38
N LEU A 259 21.52 -15.99 -15.23
CA LEU A 259 21.78 -15.31 -16.49
C LEU A 259 20.91 -14.04 -16.55
N GLY A 260 21.42 -12.91 -16.07
CA GLY A 260 20.61 -11.68 -16.18
C GLY A 260 21.10 -10.42 -15.49
N GLU A 261 22.39 -10.27 -15.17
CA GLU A 261 22.91 -9.09 -14.47
C GLU A 261 22.71 -7.73 -15.17
N LYS A 262 22.17 -7.71 -16.40
CA LYS A 262 22.02 -6.51 -17.25
C LYS A 262 20.64 -5.83 -17.25
N GLU A 263 19.59 -6.44 -16.71
CA GLU A 263 18.22 -5.85 -16.73
C GLU A 263 17.66 -5.53 -15.33
N ARG A 264 18.53 -5.58 -14.31
CA ARG A 264 18.17 -5.42 -12.89
C ARG A 264 17.50 -4.06 -12.62
N GLY A 265 16.23 -4.08 -12.19
CA GLY A 265 15.56 -2.98 -11.48
C GLY A 265 15.44 -1.63 -12.20
N SER A 266 15.84 -1.57 -13.47
CA SER A 266 16.04 -0.32 -14.22
C SER A 266 14.78 0.16 -14.96
N THR A 267 13.69 -0.63 -14.96
CA THR A 267 12.45 -0.31 -15.66
C THR A 267 11.43 0.43 -14.78
N TRP A 268 11.12 -0.06 -13.58
CA TRP A 268 10.17 0.63 -12.67
C TRP A 268 10.76 1.89 -12.06
N THR A 269 12.00 1.81 -11.57
CA THR A 269 12.70 2.99 -11.03
C THR A 269 13.04 3.99 -12.14
N GLY A 270 13.35 3.51 -13.35
CA GLY A 270 13.52 4.32 -14.55
C GLY A 270 12.23 5.04 -14.95
N LEU A 271 11.12 4.29 -15.06
CA LEU A 271 9.79 4.84 -15.35
C LEU A 271 9.41 5.89 -14.32
N TYR A 272 9.58 5.58 -13.03
CA TYR A 272 9.29 6.52 -11.96
C TYR A 272 10.12 7.80 -12.07
N ARG A 273 11.42 7.68 -12.38
CA ARG A 273 12.30 8.84 -12.61
C ARG A 273 11.82 9.72 -13.75
N GLU A 274 11.41 9.14 -14.88
CA GLU A 274 10.88 9.91 -16.00
C GLU A 274 9.55 10.58 -15.67
N ILE A 275 8.66 9.91 -14.93
CA ILE A 275 7.41 10.53 -14.47
C ILE A 275 7.72 11.71 -13.54
N LEU A 276 8.71 11.59 -12.64
CA LEU A 276 9.12 12.70 -11.78
C LEU A 276 9.70 13.88 -12.57
N LYS A 277 10.46 13.63 -13.65
CA LYS A 277 10.90 14.70 -14.56
C LYS A 277 9.71 15.38 -15.21
N MET A 278 8.75 14.63 -15.76
CA MET A 278 7.53 15.20 -16.34
C MET A 278 6.74 16.07 -15.35
N ILE A 279 6.63 15.62 -14.09
CA ILE A 279 5.96 16.37 -13.03
C ILE A 279 6.66 17.71 -12.76
N ASN A 280 8.01 17.71 -12.77
CA ASN A 280 8.84 18.88 -12.51
C ASN A 280 8.94 19.85 -13.70
N GLU A 281 8.99 19.36 -14.94
CA GLU A 281 9.12 20.17 -16.17
C GLU A 281 7.86 20.98 -16.50
N CYS A 282 6.74 20.67 -15.87
CA CYS A 282 5.46 21.39 -16.03
C CYS A 282 5.20 22.43 -14.92
N LEU A 283 6.25 22.86 -14.19
CA LEU A 283 6.24 23.96 -13.22
C LEU A 283 6.75 25.25 -13.88
#